data_AF-A0A846P830-F1
#
_entry.id   AF-A0A846P830-F1
#
_cell.length_a   1.000
_cell.length_b   1.000
_cell.length_c   1.000
_cell.angle_alpha   90.00
_cell.angle_beta   90.00
_cell.angle_gamma   90.00
#
_symmetry.space_group_name_H-M   'P 1'
#
loop_
_entity.id
_entity.type
_entity.pdbx_description
1 polymer ?
#
loop_
_entity_poly.entity_id
_entity_poly.type
_entity_poly.pdbx_seq_one_letter_code
_entity_poly.pdbx_strand_id
1 'polypeptide(L)'
;MRRQFIALTLTFLLFIYGCSQDHSPVAADFEKDISPVISLAQFPELPDDAVWKYAYKKFWKVWFNCKLVQAAAEEFAARNNGIYPSNVDCDRNLDGNTLIDLLPGGHRLENPFSRYHTEPVDGVAANPGDTAYRLCINDGVARGYTITGAGEAGNIIVLIYRDCQTGEVVERVGRDPWRL
;
A
#
# COMPACT_ATOMS: atom_id res chain seq x y z
N MET A 1 34.77 -12.53 26.00
CA MET A 1 33.87 -13.69 26.22
C MET A 1 32.48 -13.29 25.71
N ARG A 2 32.07 -13.78 24.54
CA ARG A 2 31.00 -14.79 24.34
C ARG A 2 29.68 -14.40 25.04
N ARG A 3 28.68 -13.93 24.26
CA ARG A 3 27.57 -14.69 23.63
C ARG A 3 26.36 -14.78 24.58
N GLN A 4 25.20 -14.36 24.06
CA GLN A 4 23.81 -14.80 24.35
C GLN A 4 22.87 -13.63 24.68
N PHE A 5 22.19 -13.06 23.67
CA PHE A 5 20.88 -12.36 23.87
C PHE A 5 20.13 -12.22 22.53
N ILE A 6 20.16 -13.25 21.66
CA ILE A 6 19.44 -13.26 20.37
C ILE A 6 18.14 -14.10 20.42
N ALA A 7 17.81 -14.74 21.55
CA ALA A 7 16.77 -15.77 21.56
C ALA A 7 15.37 -15.34 22.05
N LEU A 8 15.09 -14.06 22.35
CA LEU A 8 13.82 -13.69 23.01
C LEU A 8 12.85 -12.80 22.20
N THR A 9 13.22 -12.33 21.02
CA THR A 9 12.36 -11.43 20.22
C THR A 9 11.50 -12.14 19.18
N LEU A 10 11.73 -13.42 18.91
CA LEU A 10 10.99 -14.16 17.88
C LEU A 10 9.67 -14.78 18.38
N THR A 11 9.49 -14.94 19.69
CA THR A 11 8.29 -15.59 20.25
C THR A 11 7.10 -14.62 20.38
N PHE A 12 7.34 -13.31 20.41
CA PHE A 12 6.29 -12.31 20.61
C PHE A 12 5.54 -11.93 19.32
N LEU A 13 6.12 -12.21 18.16
CA LEU A 13 5.48 -11.98 16.84
C LEU A 13 4.48 -13.07 16.45
N LEU A 14 4.59 -14.28 17.03
CA LEU A 14 3.64 -15.37 16.80
C LEU A 14 2.29 -15.19 17.52
N PHE A 15 2.21 -14.31 18.53
CA PHE A 15 0.98 -14.14 19.31
C PHE A 15 -0.03 -13.16 18.69
N ILE A 16 0.41 -12.28 17.78
CA ILE A 16 -0.48 -11.29 17.13
C ILE A 16 -1.14 -11.84 15.86
N TYR A 17 -0.64 -12.95 15.30
CA TYR A 17 -1.19 -13.59 14.09
C TYR A 17 -1.88 -14.95 14.33
N GLY A 18 -2.07 -15.36 15.59
CA GLY A 18 -2.70 -16.62 15.98
C GLY A 18 -4.24 -16.65 15.93
N CYS A 19 -4.88 -16.00 14.97
CA CYS A 19 -6.33 -16.12 14.77
C CYS A 19 -6.73 -16.00 13.30
N SER A 20 -6.32 -16.99 12.49
CA SER A 20 -7.12 -17.53 11.38
C SER A 20 -6.30 -18.67 10.76
N GLN A 21 -6.46 -19.88 11.30
CA GLN A 21 -5.93 -21.08 10.64
C GLN A 21 -6.89 -21.51 9.54
N ASP A 22 -6.66 -20.99 8.34
CA ASP A 22 -6.92 -21.74 7.12
C ASP A 22 -5.57 -21.96 6.44
N HIS A 23 -5.12 -23.22 6.48
CA HIS A 23 -3.86 -23.68 5.93
C HIS A 23 -3.88 -23.64 4.40
N SER A 24 -3.39 -22.54 3.82
CA SER A 24 -2.89 -22.53 2.44
C SER A 24 -1.36 -22.40 2.46
N PRO A 25 -0.61 -23.29 1.77
CA PRO A 25 0.84 -23.25 1.72
C PRO A 25 1.42 -22.03 0.99
N VAL A 26 0.59 -21.15 0.42
CA VAL A 26 1.02 -19.97 -0.35
C VAL A 26 1.47 -18.80 0.54
N ALA A 27 1.02 -18.75 1.81
CA ALA A 27 1.34 -17.63 2.70
C ALA A 27 2.77 -17.66 3.26
N ALA A 28 3.40 -18.84 3.35
CA ALA A 28 4.72 -19.00 3.94
C ALA A 28 5.87 -18.57 2.99
N ASP A 29 5.64 -18.61 1.69
CA ASP A 29 6.64 -18.19 0.69
C ASP A 29 6.67 -16.66 0.52
N PHE A 30 5.55 -15.97 0.78
CA PHE A 30 5.49 -14.51 0.68
C PHE A 30 6.33 -13.81 1.76
N GLU A 31 6.37 -14.29 3.01
CA GLU A 31 7.22 -13.72 4.07
C GLU A 31 8.72 -13.74 3.73
N LYS A 32 9.14 -14.69 2.89
CA LYS A 32 10.55 -14.87 2.51
C LYS A 32 11.00 -13.90 1.42
N ASP A 33 10.07 -13.46 0.56
CA ASP A 33 10.36 -12.60 -0.59
C ASP A 33 10.31 -11.09 -0.29
N ILE A 34 9.63 -10.66 0.78
CA ILE A 34 9.61 -9.24 1.21
C ILE A 34 10.75 -8.91 2.21
N SER A 35 11.37 -9.94 2.80
CA SER A 35 12.41 -9.81 3.82
C SER A 35 13.66 -9.00 3.40
N PRO A 36 14.10 -8.94 2.12
CA PRO A 36 15.25 -8.10 1.77
C PRO A 36 14.91 -6.65 1.40
N VAL A 37 13.63 -6.29 1.18
CA VAL A 37 13.25 -4.93 0.72
C VAL A 37 13.13 -3.93 1.86
N ILE A 38 12.86 -4.39 3.09
CA ILE A 38 12.75 -3.53 4.27
C ILE A 38 13.85 -3.93 5.26
N SER A 39 15.04 -3.35 5.10
CA SER A 39 16.03 -3.38 6.17
C SER A 39 15.48 -2.57 7.35
N LEU A 40 15.19 -3.26 8.46
CA LEU A 40 14.80 -2.65 9.73
C LEU A 40 15.82 -1.61 10.25
N ALA A 41 17.01 -1.53 9.65
CA ALA A 41 18.05 -0.56 10.00
C ALA A 41 17.76 0.88 9.53
N GLN A 42 16.74 1.12 8.71
CA GLN A 42 16.34 2.47 8.30
C GLN A 42 15.37 3.15 9.27
N PHE A 43 14.97 2.49 10.36
CA PHE A 43 14.01 3.02 11.30
C PHE A 43 14.70 3.71 12.48
N PRO A 44 14.36 4.97 12.80
CA PRO A 44 14.78 5.59 14.05
C PRO A 44 14.16 4.84 15.24
N GLU A 45 14.87 4.80 16.37
CA GLU A 45 14.36 4.20 17.62
C GLU A 45 13.01 4.84 18.00
N LEU A 46 11.96 4.03 18.07
CA LEU A 46 10.60 4.47 18.34
C LEU A 46 10.39 4.68 19.86
N PRO A 47 9.64 5.71 20.28
CA PRO A 47 9.21 5.85 21.68
C PRO A 47 8.33 4.68 22.11
N ASP A 48 8.48 4.25 23.36
CA ASP A 48 7.98 2.94 23.83
C ASP A 48 6.52 2.96 24.33
N ASP A 49 5.74 4.01 24.05
CA ASP A 49 4.31 4.04 24.38
C ASP A 49 3.42 3.45 23.28
N ALA A 50 2.39 2.72 23.74
CA ALA A 50 1.51 1.91 22.89
C ALA A 50 0.80 2.74 21.81
N VAL A 51 0.53 4.02 22.07
CA VAL A 51 -0.15 4.93 21.15
C VAL A 51 0.64 5.07 19.84
N TRP A 52 1.96 5.25 19.90
CA TRP A 52 2.78 5.35 18.68
C TRP A 52 2.82 4.05 17.91
N LYS A 53 2.91 2.89 18.59
CA LYS A 53 2.93 1.59 17.92
C LYS A 53 1.68 1.38 17.05
N TYR A 54 0.50 1.82 17.53
CA TYR A 54 -0.75 1.70 16.77
C TYR A 54 -0.87 2.69 15.62
N ALA A 55 -0.56 3.98 15.85
CA ALA A 55 -0.61 4.99 14.80
C ALA A 55 0.39 4.67 13.68
N TYR A 56 1.60 4.25 14.05
CA TYR A 56 2.64 3.83 13.12
C TYR A 56 2.21 2.61 12.29
N LYS A 57 1.60 1.60 12.92
CA LYS A 57 1.09 0.41 12.20
C LYS A 57 0.03 0.78 11.16
N LYS A 58 -0.90 1.66 11.48
CA LYS A 58 -1.95 2.11 10.54
C LYS A 58 -1.35 2.91 9.38
N PHE A 59 -0.44 3.83 9.69
CA PHE A 59 0.29 4.60 8.68
C PHE A 59 0.99 3.70 7.66
N TRP A 60 1.76 2.70 8.15
CA TRP A 60 2.46 1.77 7.27
C TRP A 60 1.52 0.96 6.41
N LYS A 61 0.34 0.61 6.93
CA LYS A 61 -0.66 -0.10 6.14
C LYS A 61 -1.25 0.77 5.03
N VAL A 62 -1.51 2.06 5.29
CA VAL A 62 -1.93 3.01 4.23
C VAL A 62 -0.84 3.15 3.16
N TRP A 63 0.41 3.35 3.58
CA TRP A 63 1.54 3.44 2.65
C TRP A 63 1.69 2.18 1.81
N PHE A 64 1.60 1.00 2.44
CA PHE A 64 1.71 -0.27 1.75
C PHE A 64 0.55 -0.48 0.75
N ASN A 65 -0.69 -0.12 1.12
CA ASN A 65 -1.81 -0.12 0.19
C ASN A 65 -1.53 0.76 -1.03
N CYS A 66 -0.96 1.97 -0.84
CA CYS A 66 -0.58 2.84 -1.95
C CYS A 66 0.44 2.19 -2.88
N LYS A 67 1.43 1.45 -2.35
CA LYS A 67 2.43 0.72 -3.15
C LYS A 67 1.82 -0.44 -3.93
N LEU A 68 0.86 -1.16 -3.34
CA LEU A 68 0.15 -2.24 -4.03
C LEU A 68 -0.70 -1.69 -5.18
N VAL A 69 -1.42 -0.59 -4.96
CA VAL A 69 -2.20 0.08 -6.00
C VAL A 69 -1.29 0.60 -7.11
N GLN A 70 -0.12 1.13 -6.77
CA GLN A 70 0.89 1.54 -7.73
C GLN A 70 1.33 0.36 -8.61
N ALA A 71 1.70 -0.77 -7.99
CA ALA A 71 2.12 -1.96 -8.71
C ALA A 71 1.01 -2.48 -9.64
N ALA A 72 -0.23 -2.53 -9.16
CA ALA A 72 -1.39 -2.94 -9.97
C ALA A 72 -1.65 -1.99 -11.14
N ALA A 73 -1.51 -0.67 -10.95
CA ALA A 73 -1.67 0.33 -12.01
C ALA A 73 -0.60 0.19 -13.10
N GLU A 74 0.67 0.01 -12.72
CA GLU A 74 1.76 -0.20 -13.69
C GLU A 74 1.59 -1.52 -14.44
N GLU A 75 1.16 -2.59 -13.77
CA GLU A 75 0.86 -3.88 -14.40
C GLU A 75 -0.34 -3.77 -15.36
N PHE A 76 -1.39 -3.03 -14.98
CA PHE A 76 -2.52 -2.75 -15.84
C PHE A 76 -2.05 -2.08 -17.13
N ALA A 77 -1.26 -1.01 -17.01
CA ALA A 77 -0.75 -0.27 -18.16
C ALA A 77 0.19 -1.14 -19.02
N ALA A 78 1.07 -1.93 -18.41
CA ALA A 78 1.96 -2.84 -19.14
C ALA A 78 1.19 -3.82 -20.04
N ARG A 79 0.01 -4.27 -19.59
CA ARG A 79 -0.91 -5.16 -20.32
C ARG A 79 -1.93 -4.42 -21.19
N ASN A 80 -1.90 -3.08 -21.20
CA ASN A 80 -2.88 -2.24 -21.87
C ASN A 80 -2.22 -1.17 -22.74
N ASN A 81 -1.11 -1.50 -23.40
CA ASN A 81 -0.37 -0.59 -24.29
C ASN A 81 0.05 0.73 -23.62
N GLY A 82 0.34 0.72 -22.32
CA GLY A 82 0.70 1.89 -21.52
C GLY A 82 -0.47 2.78 -21.12
N ILE A 83 -1.72 2.35 -21.35
CA ILE A 83 -2.93 3.11 -21.01
C ILE A 83 -3.43 2.69 -19.63
N TYR A 84 -3.50 3.66 -18.72
CA TYR A 84 -3.97 3.48 -17.35
C TYR A 84 -5.50 3.47 -17.25
N PRO A 85 -6.09 2.79 -16.25
CA PRO A 85 -7.53 2.79 -16.05
C PRO A 85 -8.01 4.17 -15.57
N SER A 86 -9.21 4.56 -15.98
CA SER A 86 -9.94 5.72 -15.49
C SER A 86 -10.85 5.41 -14.30
N ASN A 87 -11.30 4.15 -14.21
CA ASN A 87 -12.11 3.61 -13.13
C ASN A 87 -11.54 2.25 -12.69
N VAL A 88 -11.27 2.11 -11.39
CA VAL A 88 -10.57 0.92 -10.85
C VAL A 88 -11.39 -0.39 -10.96
N ASP A 89 -12.73 -0.33 -10.94
CA ASP A 89 -13.61 -1.51 -10.95
C ASP A 89 -14.16 -1.86 -12.34
N CYS A 90 -14.25 -0.90 -13.25
CA CYS A 90 -14.97 -1.06 -14.51
C CYS A 90 -14.05 -1.22 -15.71
N ASP A 91 -12.93 -0.50 -15.72
CA ASP A 91 -12.04 -0.49 -16.87
C ASP A 91 -11.21 -1.76 -16.89
N ARG A 92 -11.28 -2.48 -18.01
CA ARG A 92 -10.53 -3.71 -18.23
C ARG A 92 -9.36 -3.46 -19.15
N ASN A 93 -8.22 -4.07 -18.82
CA ASN A 93 -7.10 -4.15 -19.75
C ASN A 93 -7.41 -5.16 -20.87
N LEU A 94 -6.45 -5.36 -21.78
CA LEU A 94 -6.59 -6.29 -22.91
C LEU A 94 -6.74 -7.76 -22.47
N ASP A 95 -6.29 -8.10 -21.27
CA ASP A 95 -6.48 -9.43 -20.66
C ASP A 95 -7.86 -9.59 -20.02
N GLY A 96 -8.68 -8.53 -19.98
CA GLY A 96 -10.01 -8.55 -19.36
C GLY A 96 -10.02 -8.29 -17.85
N ASN A 97 -8.87 -7.95 -17.25
CA ASN A 97 -8.74 -7.68 -15.82
C ASN A 97 -8.92 -6.20 -15.50
N THR A 98 -9.59 -5.91 -14.39
CA THR A 98 -9.68 -4.58 -13.79
C THR A 98 -8.45 -4.27 -12.94
N LEU A 99 -8.32 -3.05 -12.43
CA LEU A 99 -7.25 -2.74 -11.47
C LEU A 99 -7.41 -3.56 -10.18
N ILE A 100 -8.65 -3.80 -9.73
CA ILE A 100 -8.94 -4.61 -8.54
C ILE A 100 -8.50 -6.07 -8.72
N ASP A 101 -8.72 -6.63 -9.90
CA ASP A 101 -8.32 -8.01 -10.21
C ASP A 101 -6.79 -8.21 -10.16
N LEU A 102 -6.02 -7.13 -10.36
CA LEU A 102 -4.56 -7.11 -10.30
C LEU A 102 -4.00 -6.86 -8.90
N LEU A 103 -4.85 -6.57 -7.91
CA LEU A 103 -4.44 -6.48 -6.51
C LEU A 103 -4.20 -7.87 -5.91
N PRO A 104 -3.45 -7.98 -4.80
CA PRO A 104 -3.25 -9.26 -4.12
C PRO A 104 -4.59 -9.95 -3.78
N GLY A 105 -4.75 -11.16 -4.30
CA GLY A 105 -5.97 -11.94 -4.11
C GLY A 105 -7.17 -11.47 -4.94
N GLY A 106 -7.01 -10.54 -5.88
CA GLY A 106 -8.07 -10.10 -6.81
C GLY A 106 -9.26 -9.44 -6.13
N HIS A 107 -9.04 -8.76 -5.02
CA HIS A 107 -10.08 -8.04 -4.28
C HIS A 107 -9.55 -6.73 -3.73
N ARG A 108 -10.47 -5.86 -3.30
CA ARG A 108 -10.14 -4.58 -2.66
C ARG A 108 -9.30 -4.79 -1.41
N LEU A 109 -8.37 -3.88 -1.14
CA LEU A 109 -7.53 -3.88 0.04
C LEU A 109 -8.31 -3.40 1.27
N GLU A 110 -7.89 -3.89 2.44
CA GLU A 110 -8.45 -3.48 3.72
C GLU A 110 -8.02 -2.04 4.09
N ASN A 111 -8.99 -1.19 4.38
CA ASN A 111 -8.76 0.10 5.01
C ASN A 111 -8.33 -0.11 6.48
N PRO A 112 -7.16 0.40 6.90
CA PRO A 112 -6.61 0.11 8.23
C PRO A 112 -7.40 0.72 9.40
N PHE A 113 -8.28 1.69 9.13
CA PHE A 113 -9.08 2.38 10.15
C PHE A 113 -10.48 1.77 10.25
N SER A 114 -11.15 1.54 9.11
CA SER A 114 -12.51 0.98 9.09
C SER A 114 -12.55 -0.55 9.13
N ARG A 115 -11.44 -1.21 8.77
CA ARG A 115 -11.29 -2.68 8.66
C ARG A 115 -12.12 -3.33 7.55
N TYR A 116 -12.69 -2.54 6.64
CA TYR A 116 -13.42 -3.04 5.47
C TYR A 116 -12.53 -3.08 4.22
N HIS A 117 -12.83 -3.99 3.30
CA HIS A 117 -12.15 -4.11 2.01
C HIS A 117 -12.73 -3.11 1.01
N THR A 118 -12.34 -1.84 1.15
CA THR A 118 -12.88 -0.71 0.40
C THR A 118 -11.88 -0.05 -0.52
N GLU A 119 -10.59 -0.39 -0.46
CA GLU A 119 -9.56 0.34 -1.21
C GLU A 119 -9.11 -0.41 -2.48
N PRO A 120 -8.67 0.28 -3.55
CA PRO A 120 -8.64 1.72 -3.71
C PRO A 120 -10.00 2.33 -4.06
N VAL A 121 -10.21 3.59 -3.71
CA VAL A 121 -11.33 4.41 -4.20
C VAL A 121 -10.91 5.27 -5.40
N ASP A 122 -11.82 5.53 -6.33
CA ASP A 122 -11.56 6.46 -7.43
C ASP A 122 -11.51 7.91 -6.91
N GLY A 123 -10.51 8.68 -7.37
CA GLY A 123 -10.33 10.09 -7.03
C GLY A 123 -9.21 10.33 -6.02
N VAL A 124 -9.49 11.18 -5.03
CA VAL A 124 -8.50 11.60 -4.01
C VAL A 124 -8.97 11.14 -2.65
N ALA A 125 -8.04 10.64 -1.84
CA ALA A 125 -8.33 10.13 -0.51
C ALA A 125 -8.88 11.26 0.37
N ALA A 126 -9.98 11.01 1.08
CA ALA A 126 -10.67 12.03 1.86
C ALA A 126 -11.06 11.56 3.26
N ASN A 127 -11.27 10.26 3.45
CA ASN A 127 -11.64 9.68 4.72
C ASN A 127 -10.44 8.95 5.38
N PRO A 128 -10.53 8.66 6.68
CA PRO A 128 -9.45 8.01 7.40
C PRO A 128 -9.06 6.66 6.79
N GLY A 129 -7.78 6.51 6.45
CA GLY A 129 -7.24 5.27 5.89
C GLY A 129 -7.47 5.05 4.40
N ASP A 130 -8.17 5.95 3.73
CA ASP A 130 -8.44 5.83 2.30
C ASP A 130 -7.13 5.71 1.52
N THR A 131 -7.13 4.83 0.53
CA THR A 131 -6.14 4.78 -0.54
C THR A 131 -6.87 5.06 -1.83
N ALA A 132 -6.64 6.21 -2.44
CA ALA A 132 -7.33 6.60 -3.65
C ALA A 132 -6.42 6.58 -4.86
N TYR A 133 -7.02 6.32 -6.02
CA TYR A 133 -6.37 6.33 -7.33
C TYR A 133 -7.07 7.32 -8.25
N ARG A 134 -6.29 8.17 -8.93
CA ARG A 134 -6.78 9.12 -9.92
C ARG A 134 -5.93 9.10 -11.17
N LEU A 135 -6.58 9.01 -12.31
CA LEU A 135 -5.98 9.09 -13.64
C LEU A 135 -5.42 10.51 -13.94
N CYS A 136 -4.26 10.58 -14.62
CA CYS A 136 -3.68 11.79 -15.24
C CYS A 136 -3.73 11.67 -16.77
N ILE A 137 -4.49 12.56 -17.41
CA ILE A 137 -4.69 12.56 -18.87
C ILE A 137 -3.71 13.55 -19.50
N ASN A 138 -3.01 13.11 -20.55
CA ASN A 138 -2.22 13.97 -21.41
C ASN A 138 -2.63 13.73 -22.87
N ASP A 139 -2.97 14.80 -23.60
CA ASP A 139 -3.46 14.76 -24.98
C ASP A 139 -4.62 13.76 -25.21
N GLY A 140 -5.54 13.67 -24.24
CA GLY A 140 -6.69 12.76 -24.30
C GLY A 140 -6.37 11.30 -24.01
N VAL A 141 -5.12 10.96 -23.66
CA VAL A 141 -4.70 9.60 -23.31
C VAL A 141 -4.35 9.50 -21.83
N ALA A 142 -4.82 8.44 -21.17
CA ALA A 142 -4.49 8.11 -19.78
C ALA A 142 -3.04 7.62 -19.66
N ARG A 143 -2.09 8.53 -19.39
CA ARG A 143 -0.64 8.24 -19.40
C ARG A 143 0.03 8.28 -18.03
N GLY A 144 -0.71 8.64 -16.99
CA GLY A 144 -0.20 8.67 -15.63
C GLY A 144 -1.31 8.56 -14.61
N TYR A 145 -0.94 8.72 -13.35
CA TYR A 145 -1.85 8.64 -12.23
C TYR A 145 -1.35 9.44 -11.04
N THR A 146 -2.24 9.64 -10.09
CA THR A 146 -1.98 10.12 -8.74
C THR A 146 -2.64 9.15 -7.78
N ILE A 147 -1.86 8.59 -6.87
CA ILE A 147 -2.31 7.74 -5.77
C ILE A 147 -2.11 8.54 -4.49
N THR A 148 -3.14 8.57 -3.66
CA THR A 148 -3.11 9.28 -2.37
C THR A 148 -3.51 8.35 -1.25
N GLY A 149 -2.84 8.48 -0.10
CA GLY A 149 -3.18 7.78 1.13
C GLY A 149 -3.54 8.80 2.22
N ALA A 150 -4.65 8.58 2.90
CA ALA A 150 -5.14 9.47 3.96
C ALA A 150 -4.82 8.93 5.37
N GLY A 151 -4.41 9.84 6.26
CA GLY A 151 -4.16 9.60 7.68
C GLY A 151 -5.44 9.58 8.50
N GLU A 152 -5.31 9.61 9.83
CA GLU A 152 -6.46 9.52 10.74
C GLU A 152 -7.45 10.68 10.61
N ALA A 153 -6.96 11.87 10.26
CA ALA A 153 -7.80 13.06 10.08
C ALA A 153 -8.33 13.23 8.64
N GLY A 154 -8.10 12.25 7.76
CA GLY A 154 -8.42 12.37 6.31
C GLY A 154 -7.41 13.21 5.52
N ASN A 155 -6.35 13.66 6.18
CA ASN A 155 -5.24 14.40 5.59
C ASN A 155 -4.36 13.50 4.71
N ILE A 156 -3.87 14.01 3.58
CA ILE A 156 -2.99 13.25 2.69
C ILE A 156 -1.61 13.08 3.35
N ILE A 157 -1.27 11.84 3.67
CA ILE A 157 0.02 11.42 4.27
C ILE A 157 0.93 10.71 3.27
N VAL A 158 0.38 10.21 2.17
CA VAL A 158 1.11 9.58 1.07
C VAL A 158 0.62 10.16 -0.24
N LEU A 159 1.54 10.56 -1.09
CA LEU A 159 1.28 11.00 -2.46
C LEU A 159 2.29 10.31 -3.37
N ILE A 160 1.80 9.46 -4.27
CA ILE A 160 2.59 8.87 -5.34
C ILE A 160 1.97 9.38 -6.64
N TYR A 161 2.75 9.93 -7.55
CA TYR A 161 2.22 10.27 -8.87
C TYR A 161 3.20 9.88 -9.96
N ARG A 162 2.64 9.46 -11.09
CA ARG A 162 3.33 9.34 -12.36
C ARG A 162 2.91 10.51 -13.22
N ASP A 163 3.86 11.37 -13.56
CA ASP A 163 3.64 12.52 -14.43
C ASP A 163 3.18 12.05 -15.82
N CYS A 164 2.08 12.61 -16.34
CA CYS A 164 1.54 12.19 -17.62
C CYS A 164 2.23 12.81 -18.86
N GLN A 165 3.17 13.73 -18.67
CA GLN A 165 4.04 14.29 -19.71
C GLN A 165 5.40 13.61 -19.75
N THR A 166 6.07 13.49 -18.59
CA THR A 166 7.45 12.97 -18.51
C THR A 166 7.51 11.48 -18.21
N GLY A 167 6.44 10.91 -17.64
CA GLY A 167 6.43 9.54 -17.14
C GLY A 167 7.26 9.34 -15.86
N GLU A 168 7.79 10.41 -15.26
CA GLU A 168 8.52 10.35 -14.01
C GLU A 168 7.59 9.94 -12.87
N VAL A 169 8.08 9.05 -12.00
CA VAL A 169 7.38 8.61 -10.80
C VAL A 169 7.97 9.34 -9.60
N VAL A 170 7.13 10.08 -8.89
CA VAL A 170 7.50 10.82 -7.69
C VAL A 170 6.68 10.29 -6.52
N GLU A 171 7.37 9.99 -5.42
CA GLU A 171 6.77 9.58 -4.16
C GLU A 171 7.09 10.62 -3.08
N ARG A 172 6.05 11.08 -2.39
CA ARG A 172 6.13 11.97 -1.24
C ARG A 172 5.39 11.33 -0.08
N VAL A 173 6.10 11.12 1.00
CA VAL A 173 5.55 10.58 2.24
C VAL A 173 5.68 11.67 3.30
N GLY A 174 4.58 11.95 4.00
CA GLY A 174 4.55 12.91 5.10
C GLY A 174 5.59 12.52 6.13
N ARG A 175 6.56 13.41 6.39
CA ARG A 175 7.64 13.18 7.37
C ARG A 175 7.12 13.05 8.80
N ASP A 176 5.95 13.63 9.07
CA ASP A 176 5.28 13.60 10.36
C ASP A 176 3.80 13.21 10.15
N PRO A 177 3.44 11.92 10.13
CA PRO A 177 2.06 11.48 9.87
C PRO A 177 1.03 11.90 10.93
N TRP A 178 1.47 12.58 11.99
CA TRP A 178 0.69 13.12 13.09
C TRP A 178 0.62 14.66 13.13
N ARG A 179 1.29 15.38 12.22
CA ARG A 179 1.25 16.87 12.14
C ARG A 179 0.43 17.40 10.97
N LEU A 180 -0.31 16.53 10.29
CA LEU A 180 -1.14 16.87 9.14
C LEU A 180 -2.59 16.50 9.41
#